data_AF-A0A0D3FY33-F1
#
_entry.id   AF-A0A0D3FY33-F1
#
_cell.length_a   1.000
_cell.length_b   1.000
_cell.length_c   1.000
_cell.angle_alpha   90.00
_cell.angle_beta   90.00
_cell.angle_gamma   90.00
#
_symmetry.space_group_name_H-M   'P 1'
#
loop_
_entity.id
_entity.type
_entity.pdbx_description
1 polymer ?
#
loop_
_entity_poly.entity_id
_entity_poly.type
_entity_poly.pdbx_seq_one_letter_code
_entity_poly.pdbx_strand_id
1 'polypeptide(L)' 'MALLRGLAQAVIASARCNRRLGNSCSAPEGSSCLHYTQVVWRDSTAIGCARVVCDGDLGVFITCNYSPPGNFVGQSPY' A
#
# COMPACT_ATOMS: atom_id res chain seq x y z
N MET A 1 -5.82 -10.45 -17.72
CA MET A 1 -6.28 -9.19 -17.11
C MET A 1 -6.80 -9.36 -15.66
N ALA A 2 -6.22 -10.30 -14.89
CA ALA A 2 -6.58 -10.57 -13.48
C ALA A 2 -5.55 -10.01 -12.46
N LEU A 3 -4.32 -9.76 -12.91
CA LEU A 3 -3.18 -9.42 -12.04
C LEU A 3 -3.21 -8.00 -11.45
N LEU A 4 -3.91 -7.06 -12.09
CA LEU A 4 -4.12 -5.70 -11.55
C LEU A 4 -5.22 -5.63 -10.48
N ARG A 5 -6.08 -6.65 -10.37
CA ARG A 5 -7.21 -6.65 -9.42
C ARG A 5 -6.75 -6.98 -7.99
N GLY A 6 -5.85 -7.95 -7.83
CA GLY A 6 -5.41 -8.43 -6.51
C GLY A 6 -4.70 -7.37 -5.64
N LEU A 7 -3.81 -6.56 -6.23
CA LEU A 7 -3.13 -5.48 -5.49
C LEU A 7 -4.03 -4.33 -5.12
N ALA A 8 -4.90 -3.92 -6.04
CA ALA A 8 -5.91 -2.92 -5.75
C ALA A 8 -6.78 -3.40 -4.58
N GLN A 9 -7.14 -4.70 -4.55
CA GLN A 9 -7.83 -5.31 -3.43
C GLN A 9 -7.05 -5.18 -2.11
N ALA A 10 -5.74 -5.47 -2.09
CA ALA A 10 -4.90 -5.39 -0.89
C ALA A 10 -4.78 -3.95 -0.36
N VAL A 11 -4.59 -2.97 -1.25
CA VAL A 11 -4.55 -1.55 -0.88
C VAL A 11 -5.91 -1.11 -0.34
N ILE A 12 -7.01 -1.47 -1.01
CA ILE A 12 -8.37 -1.12 -0.56
C ILE A 12 -8.69 -1.78 0.79
N ALA A 13 -8.24 -3.02 1.03
CA ALA A 13 -8.37 -3.68 2.33
C ALA A 13 -7.64 -2.90 3.43
N SER A 14 -6.39 -2.50 3.20
CA SER A 14 -5.62 -1.66 4.13
C SER A 14 -6.26 -0.28 4.36
N ALA A 15 -7.02 0.24 3.39
CA ALA A 15 -7.77 1.49 3.52
C ALA A 15 -8.98 1.36 4.47
N ARG A 16 -9.66 0.21 4.48
CA ARG A 16 -10.82 -0.01 5.38
C ARG A 16 -10.43 0.04 6.85
N CYS A 17 -9.21 -0.35 7.17
CA CYS A 17 -8.66 -0.33 8.51
C CYS A 17 -8.01 1.01 8.88
N ASN A 18 -7.87 1.96 7.94
CA ASN A 18 -7.27 3.25 8.23
C ASN A 18 -8.35 4.31 8.52
N ARG A 19 -8.32 4.88 9.72
CA ARG A 19 -9.14 6.03 10.08
C ARG A 19 -8.43 7.31 9.65
N ARG A 20 -8.94 7.93 8.58
CA ARG A 20 -8.44 9.24 8.10
C ARG A 20 -8.49 10.31 9.18
N LEU A 21 -9.60 10.36 9.93
CA LEU A 21 -9.75 11.25 11.09
C LEU A 21 -8.91 10.70 12.26
N GLY A 22 -7.79 11.37 12.54
CA GLY A 22 -6.88 11.02 13.63
C GLY A 22 -5.68 10.15 13.25
N ASN A 23 -5.45 9.89 11.95
CA ASN A 23 -4.29 9.14 11.43
C ASN A 23 -4.01 7.82 12.20
N SER A 24 -5.06 7.04 12.44
CA SER A 24 -5.00 5.84 13.27
C SER A 24 -5.32 4.58 12.47
N CYS A 25 -4.58 3.52 12.71
CA CYS A 25 -4.80 2.21 12.10
C CYS A 25 -5.53 1.29 13.08
N SER A 26 -6.65 0.71 12.67
CA SER A 26 -7.44 -0.27 13.42
C SER A 26 -7.44 -1.63 12.73
N ALA A 27 -6.29 -2.04 12.20
CA ALA A 27 -6.16 -3.34 11.53
C ALA A 27 -6.14 -4.49 12.55
N PRO A 28 -6.70 -5.68 12.20
CA PRO A 28 -6.54 -6.88 13.01
C PRO A 28 -5.07 -7.27 13.21
N GLU A 29 -4.79 -8.10 14.21
CA GLU A 29 -3.46 -8.64 14.43
C GLU A 29 -2.91 -9.33 13.16
N GLY A 30 -1.66 -9.04 12.80
CA GLY A 30 -1.04 -9.52 11.56
C GLY A 30 -1.42 -8.75 10.28
N SER A 31 -2.29 -7.74 10.37
CA SER A 31 -2.65 -6.86 9.25
C SER A 31 -2.03 -5.46 9.41
N SER A 32 -2.03 -4.68 8.31
CA SER A 32 -1.36 -3.37 8.25
C SER A 32 -2.15 -2.37 7.42
N CYS A 33 -2.19 -1.10 7.89
CA CYS A 33 -2.70 0.04 7.12
C CYS A 33 -1.62 0.72 6.26
N LEU A 34 -0.36 0.30 6.39
CA LEU A 34 0.80 1.03 5.86
C LEU A 34 0.84 1.05 4.32
N HIS A 35 0.23 0.05 3.67
CA HIS A 35 0.11 0.00 2.22
C HIS A 35 -0.78 1.14 1.71
N TYR A 36 -1.91 1.38 2.38
CA TYR A 36 -2.81 2.46 2.01
C TYR A 36 -2.19 3.83 2.26
N THR A 37 -1.59 4.04 3.45
CA THR A 37 -0.99 5.35 3.79
C THR A 37 0.14 5.73 2.84
N GLN A 38 0.92 4.77 2.33
CA GLN A 38 1.94 5.07 1.31
C GLN A 38 1.32 5.49 -0.02
N VAL A 39 0.21 4.87 -0.43
CA VAL A 39 -0.48 5.19 -1.70
C VAL A 39 -1.09 6.59 -1.66
N VAL A 40 -1.60 7.02 -0.50
CA VAL A 40 -2.23 8.33 -0.34
C VAL A 40 -1.30 9.40 0.24
N TRP A 41 0.00 9.12 0.34
CA TRP A 41 0.96 10.05 0.92
C TRP A 41 1.10 11.31 0.07
N ARG A 42 0.68 12.47 0.60
CA ARG A 42 0.61 13.74 -0.11
C ARG A 42 1.94 14.14 -0.75
N ASP A 43 3.03 13.95 -0.03
CA ASP A 43 4.35 14.43 -0.47
C ASP A 43 5.00 13.50 -1.51
N SER A 44 4.47 12.30 -1.72
CA SER A 44 4.96 11.39 -2.76
C SER A 44 4.44 11.85 -4.12
N THR A 45 5.33 12.36 -4.97
CA THR A 45 4.99 12.98 -6.26
C THR A 45 5.29 12.08 -7.46
N ALA A 46 6.13 11.06 -7.27
CA ALA A 46 6.47 10.08 -8.28
C ALA A 46 6.32 8.65 -7.76
N ILE A 47 5.94 7.73 -8.65
CA ILE A 47 5.80 6.30 -8.37
C ILE A 47 6.43 5.49 -9.50
N GLY A 48 7.17 4.45 -9.15
CA GLY A 48 7.66 3.44 -10.08
C GLY A 48 7.30 2.05 -9.58
N CYS A 49 6.69 1.21 -10.42
CA CYS A 49 6.29 -0.13 -10.04
C CYS A 49 6.91 -1.18 -10.96
N ALA A 50 7.24 -2.35 -10.40
CA ALA A 50 7.74 -3.51 -11.12
C ALA A 50 6.90 -4.74 -10.77
N ARG A 51 6.66 -5.60 -11.76
CA ARG A 51 5.98 -6.89 -11.58
C ARG A 51 6.87 -8.01 -12.08
N VAL A 52 6.86 -9.12 -11.35
CA VAL A 52 7.53 -10.38 -11.72
C VAL A 52 6.55 -11.52 -11.47
N VAL A 53 6.43 -12.42 -12.44
CA VAL A 53 5.73 -13.70 -12.25
C VAL A 53 6.77 -14.68 -11.73
N CYS A 54 6.52 -15.26 -10.56
CA CYS A 54 7.43 -16.21 -9.93
C CYS A 54 7.24 -17.60 -10.53
N ASP A 55 8.33 -18.36 -10.65
CA ASP A 55 8.29 -19.73 -11.14
C ASP A 55 7.57 -20.67 -10.18
N GLY A 56 7.14 -21.84 -10.69
CA GLY A 56 6.54 -22.90 -9.86
C GLY A 56 5.19 -22.53 -9.23
N ASP A 57 4.38 -21.73 -9.93
CA ASP A 57 3.07 -21.26 -9.46
C ASP A 57 3.08 -20.50 -8.11
N LEU A 58 4.24 -19.93 -7.75
CA LEU A 58 4.40 -19.11 -6.53
C LEU A 58 3.71 -17.74 -6.62
N GLY A 59 3.02 -17.45 -7.73
CA GLY A 59 2.21 -16.26 -7.92
C GLY A 59 2.96 -15.10 -8.56
N VAL A 60 2.49 -13.88 -8.31
CA VAL A 60 3.05 -12.66 -8.90
C VAL A 60 3.53 -11.73 -7.81
N PHE A 61 4.81 -11.40 -7.84
CA PHE A 61 5.41 -10.41 -6.97
C PHE A 61 5.33 -9.03 -7.63
N ILE A 62 4.83 -8.05 -6.90
CA ILE A 62 4.72 -6.67 -7.38
C ILE A 62 5.18 -5.74 -6.28
N THR A 63 6.01 -4.78 -6.66
CA THR A 63 6.51 -3.75 -5.77
C THR A 63 6.36 -2.38 -6.42
N CYS A 64 6.21 -1.35 -5.59
CA CYS A 64 6.17 0.04 -6.01
C CYS A 64 7.07 0.87 -5.08
N ASN A 65 7.90 1.73 -5.68
CA ASN A 65 8.66 2.76 -4.98
C ASN A 65 7.98 4.12 -5.18
N TYR A 66 7.99 4.92 -4.12
CA TYR A 66 7.40 6.26 -4.08
C TYR A 66 8.50 7.27 -3.77
N SER A 67 8.47 8.42 -4.44
CA SER A 67 9.45 9.50 -4.26
C SER A 67 8.76 10.86 -4.21
N PRO A 68 9.07 11.73 -3.22
CA PRO A 68 9.69 11.42 -1.94
C PRO A 68 9.00 10.25 -1.18
N PRO A 69 9.74 9.50 -0.33
CA PRO A 69 9.17 8.39 0.43
C PRO A 69 8.14 8.90 1.45
N GLY A 70 7.21 8.02 1.85
CA GLY A 70 6.18 8.35 2.84
C GLY A 70 6.25 7.47 4.09
N ASN A 71 5.13 7.38 4.81
CA ASN A 71 4.97 6.57 6.02
C ASN A 71 5.93 6.94 7.16
N PHE A 72 6.27 8.23 7.29
CA PHE A 72 7.02 8.70 8.44
C PHE A 72 6.18 8.66 9.72
N VAL A 73 6.72 8.05 10.78
CA VAL A 73 6.05 7.94 12.08
C VAL A 73 5.74 9.34 12.61
N GLY A 74 4.50 9.55 13.06
CA GLY A 74 4.04 10.84 13.57
C GLY A 74 3.63 11.85 12.48
N GLN A 75 3.78 11.51 11.19
CA GLN A 75 3.30 12.35 10.09
C GLN A 75 2.00 11.80 9.50
N SER A 76 1.15 12.73 9.07
CA SER A 76 -0.11 12.43 8.40
C SER A 76 0.11 12.24 6.89
N PRO A 77 -0.48 11.20 6.27
CA PRO A 77 -0.43 11.03 4.81
C PRO A 77 -1.18 12.13 4.04
N TYR A 78 -2.04 12.89 4.72
CA TYR A 78 -2.97 13.89 4.18
C TYR A 78 -2.99 15.14 5.04
#